data_AF-A0A8H9GPA3-F1
#
_entry.id   AF-A0A8H9GPA3-F1
#
_cell.length_a   1.000
_cell.length_b   1.000
_cell.length_c   1.000
_cell.angle_alpha   90.00
_cell.angle_beta   90.00
_cell.angle_gamma   90.00
#
_symmetry.space_group_name_H-M   'P 1'
#
loop_
_entity.id
_entity.type
_entity.pdbx_description
1 polymer ?
#
loop_
_entity_poly.entity_id
_entity_poly.type
_entity_poly.pdbx_seq_one_letter_code
_entity_poly.pdbx_strand_id
1 'polypeptide(L)'
;MNVREALTATDDAVYRTAQVITVLQAHRARGPWLRLIAAPRRDALPDLLAVQGDRVRRPGNTVGLQSNLGHTQHLNTRCMGDLGADPATLSGLLQSQAVAELLSTAVDEQIVQATQTLVTLLDDRSAQAKAPAKSRFWFRGRAASPEEAAPLPPRATEQLAILRGLLSEVPVVTLEDVALDWDDVSIDATP
;
A
#
# COMPACT_ATOMS: atom_id res chain seq x y z
N MET A 1 16.44 10.84 -7.57
CA MET A 1 15.01 10.51 -7.72
C MET A 1 14.30 10.99 -6.46
N ASN A 2 13.31 11.86 -6.60
CA ASN A 2 12.47 12.30 -5.48
C ASN A 2 11.60 11.11 -4.99
N VAL A 3 11.27 11.04 -3.70
CA VAL A 3 10.38 10.03 -3.11
C VAL A 3 9.08 9.90 -3.92
N ARG A 4 8.47 11.03 -4.32
CA ARG A 4 7.24 11.00 -5.11
C ARG A 4 7.42 10.34 -6.48
N GLU A 5 8.52 10.66 -7.17
CA GLU A 5 8.87 10.01 -8.45
C GLU A 5 9.06 8.51 -8.24
N ALA A 6 9.72 8.11 -7.16
CA ALA A 6 9.96 6.69 -6.84
C ALA A 6 8.65 5.92 -6.59
N LEU A 7 7.72 6.52 -5.84
CA LEU A 7 6.43 5.90 -5.49
C LEU A 7 5.46 5.82 -6.68
N THR A 8 5.66 6.60 -7.73
CA THR A 8 4.80 6.65 -8.93
C THR A 8 5.45 6.01 -10.17
N ALA A 9 6.70 5.55 -10.07
CA ALA A 9 7.52 5.07 -11.18
C ALA A 9 6.96 3.81 -11.87
N THR A 10 6.28 2.93 -11.13
CA THR A 10 5.76 1.66 -11.66
C THR A 10 4.33 1.40 -11.17
N ASP A 11 3.58 0.55 -11.89
CA ASP A 11 2.23 0.14 -11.47
C ASP A 11 2.24 -0.57 -10.11
N ASP A 12 3.29 -1.36 -9.83
CA ASP A 12 3.48 -1.99 -8.53
C ASP A 12 3.71 -0.95 -7.42
N ALA A 13 4.55 0.06 -7.66
CA ALA A 13 4.78 1.14 -6.69
C ALA A 13 3.50 1.91 -6.38
N VAL A 14 2.74 2.27 -7.43
CA VAL A 14 1.45 2.94 -7.33
C VAL A 14 0.49 2.10 -6.50
N TYR A 15 0.34 0.82 -6.84
CA TYR A 15 -0.61 -0.05 -6.16
C TYR A 15 -0.25 -0.28 -4.68
N ARG A 16 1.04 -0.51 -4.38
CA ARG A 16 1.54 -0.68 -3.00
C ARG A 16 1.29 0.55 -2.15
N THR A 17 1.61 1.73 -2.69
CA THR A 17 1.40 3.00 -1.98
C THR A 17 -0.07 3.20 -1.66
N ALA A 18 -0.94 2.94 -2.64
CA ALA A 18 -2.38 3.07 -2.48
C ALA A 18 -2.97 2.09 -1.44
N GLN A 19 -2.48 0.84 -1.41
CA GLN A 19 -2.86 -0.15 -0.39
C GLN A 19 -2.44 0.28 1.02
N VAL A 20 -1.22 0.82 1.19
CA VAL A 20 -0.76 1.29 2.50
C VAL A 20 -1.60 2.47 2.99
N ILE A 21 -1.85 3.46 2.13
CA ILE A 21 -2.75 4.59 2.45
C ILE A 21 -4.13 4.06 2.87
N THR A 22 -4.66 3.07 2.15
CA THR A 22 -5.96 2.46 2.47
C THR A 22 -5.99 1.82 3.86
N VAL A 23 -4.98 1.02 4.20
CA VAL A 23 -4.87 0.38 5.51
C VAL A 23 -4.74 1.43 6.61
N LEU A 24 -3.91 2.46 6.41
CA LEU A 24 -3.68 3.49 7.41
C LEU A 24 -4.90 4.36 7.66
N GLN A 25 -5.66 4.69 6.62
CA GLN A 25 -6.94 5.38 6.78
C GLN A 25 -7.92 4.56 7.64
N ALA A 26 -7.97 3.24 7.45
CA ALA A 26 -8.79 2.36 8.29
C ALA A 26 -8.33 2.33 9.75
N HIS A 27 -7.02 2.42 10.03
CA HIS A 27 -6.49 2.48 11.39
C HIS A 27 -6.70 3.84 12.06
N ARG A 28 -6.53 4.95 11.33
CA ARG A 28 -6.77 6.31 11.86
C ARG A 28 -8.21 6.52 12.29
N ALA A 29 -9.16 5.82 11.68
CA ALA A 29 -10.55 5.83 12.11
C ALA A 29 -10.79 5.15 13.48
N ARG A 30 -9.82 4.42 14.05
CA ARG A 30 -10.01 3.57 15.24
C ARG A 30 -9.24 3.96 16.49
N GLY A 31 -8.30 4.90 16.41
CA GLY A 31 -7.41 5.17 17.55
C GLY A 31 -6.17 5.96 17.14
N PRO A 32 -5.16 6.02 18.02
CA PRO A 32 -4.14 7.07 18.03
C PRO A 32 -3.50 7.34 16.67
N TRP A 33 -3.24 8.61 16.41
CA TRP A 33 -2.88 9.16 15.11
C TRP A 33 -1.60 8.51 14.57
N LEU A 34 -1.67 8.03 13.33
CA LEU A 34 -0.56 7.42 12.61
C LEU A 34 -0.04 8.38 11.54
N ARG A 35 1.27 8.57 11.49
CA ARG A 35 1.97 9.27 10.39
C ARG A 35 2.49 8.26 9.39
N LEU A 36 2.38 8.54 8.09
CA LEU A 36 2.91 7.67 7.04
C LEU A 36 4.28 8.20 6.61
N ILE A 37 5.29 7.35 6.68
CA ILE A 37 6.64 7.69 6.26
C ILE A 37 7.12 6.80 5.11
N ALA A 38 7.91 7.37 4.22
CA ALA A 38 8.66 6.70 3.17
C ALA A 38 10.14 6.75 3.51
N ALA A 39 10.73 5.58 3.74
CA ALA A 39 12.16 5.40 3.96
C ALA A 39 12.84 4.99 2.64
N PRO A 40 13.86 5.72 2.17
CA PRO A 40 14.57 5.40 0.93
C PRO A 40 15.22 4.01 0.97
N ARG A 41 15.32 3.37 -0.19
CA ARG A 41 16.10 2.13 -0.37
C ARG A 41 17.05 2.27 -1.55
N ARG A 42 18.24 1.69 -1.42
CA ARG A 42 19.33 1.87 -2.38
C ARG A 42 18.99 1.36 -3.78
N ASP A 43 18.38 0.17 -3.86
CA ASP A 43 18.09 -0.54 -5.12
C ASP A 43 16.64 -1.06 -5.16
N ALA A 44 15.72 -0.38 -4.48
CA ALA A 44 14.32 -0.78 -4.40
C ALA A 44 13.39 0.43 -4.22
N LEU A 45 12.09 0.20 -4.37
CA LEU A 45 11.08 1.17 -3.99
C LEU A 45 11.23 1.54 -2.50
N PRO A 46 10.92 2.79 -2.11
CA PRO A 46 10.93 3.18 -0.70
C PRO A 46 10.07 2.25 0.16
N ASP A 47 10.51 1.97 1.38
CA ASP A 47 9.70 1.26 2.35
C ASP A 47 8.68 2.23 2.95
N LEU A 48 7.40 1.88 2.83
CA LEU A 48 6.30 2.64 3.42
C LEU A 48 5.97 2.07 4.81
N LEU A 49 6.06 2.94 5.81
CA LEU A 49 5.92 2.58 7.22
C LEU A 49 4.92 3.53 7.89
N ALA A 50 4.31 3.08 8.97
CA ALA A 50 3.50 3.94 9.83
C ALA A 50 4.31 4.31 11.08
N VAL A 51 4.02 5.46 11.67
CA VAL A 51 4.65 5.87 12.93
C VAL A 51 3.57 6.25 13.94
N GLN A 52 3.73 5.75 15.16
CA GLN A 52 2.87 6.02 16.31
C GLN A 52 3.74 6.44 17.50
N GLY A 53 3.81 7.75 17.79
CA GLY A 53 4.84 8.29 18.69
C GLY A 53 6.24 7.97 18.14
N ASP A 54 7.18 7.49 18.94
CA ASP A 54 8.51 7.07 18.42
C ASP A 54 8.52 5.65 17.82
N ARG A 55 7.40 4.92 17.87
CA ARG A 55 7.34 3.54 17.40
C ARG A 55 7.03 3.47 15.92
N VAL A 56 7.93 2.85 15.18
CA VAL A 56 7.70 2.50 13.77
C VAL A 56 6.88 1.22 13.71
N ARG A 57 5.87 1.25 12.87
CA ARG A 57 4.91 0.19 12.64
C ARG A 57 4.92 -0.17 11.16
N ARG A 58 4.77 -1.46 10.88
CA ARG A 58 4.62 -1.95 9.51
C ARG A 58 3.17 -2.36 9.30
N PRO A 59 2.56 -2.02 8.15
CA PRO A 59 1.46 -2.82 7.63
C PRO A 59 1.98 -4.26 7.57
N GLY A 60 1.40 -5.17 8.38
CA GLY A 60 2.02 -6.46 8.74
C GLY A 60 2.60 -7.23 7.55
N ASN A 61 3.70 -7.98 7.80
CA ASN A 61 4.45 -8.82 6.84
C ASN A 61 3.62 -9.25 5.63
N THR A 62 3.74 -8.58 4.48
CA THR A 62 3.33 -8.99 3.10
C THR A 62 2.80 -7.84 2.23
N VAL A 63 3.40 -6.65 2.26
CA VAL A 63 3.60 -5.94 0.97
C VAL A 63 4.86 -6.48 0.30
N GLY A 64 5.02 -7.81 0.33
CA GLY A 64 6.03 -8.55 -0.42
C GLY A 64 5.41 -8.97 -1.76
N LEU A 65 6.11 -8.70 -2.84
CA LEU A 65 5.73 -8.84 -4.26
C LEU A 65 5.23 -10.23 -4.70
N GLN A 66 5.01 -11.18 -3.78
CA GLN A 66 4.67 -12.57 -4.10
C GLN A 66 3.35 -13.09 -3.51
N SER A 67 2.66 -12.33 -2.63
CA SER A 67 1.34 -12.74 -2.15
C SER A 67 0.27 -12.28 -3.14
N ASN A 68 -0.17 -13.20 -4.02
CA ASN A 68 -1.27 -13.10 -4.98
C ASN A 68 -2.21 -11.88 -4.74
N LEU A 69 -1.88 -10.78 -5.42
CA LEU A 69 -2.24 -9.38 -5.13
C LEU A 69 -3.67 -8.96 -5.51
N GLY A 70 -4.52 -9.93 -5.88
CA GLY A 70 -5.94 -9.74 -6.19
C GLY A 70 -6.80 -10.51 -5.22
N HIS A 71 -6.79 -10.14 -3.93
CA HIS A 71 -7.84 -10.60 -3.01
C HIS A 71 -8.28 -9.45 -2.10
N THR A 72 -9.48 -8.93 -2.35
CA THR A 72 -10.20 -7.98 -1.49
C THR A 72 -10.22 -8.45 -0.04
N GLN A 73 -10.32 -9.75 0.19
CA GLN A 73 -10.23 -10.34 1.52
C GLN A 73 -8.90 -10.02 2.21
N HIS A 74 -7.76 -10.09 1.52
CA HIS A 74 -6.46 -9.75 2.11
C HIS A 74 -6.39 -8.27 2.51
N LEU A 75 -6.87 -7.37 1.65
CA LEU A 75 -6.91 -5.94 1.97
C LEU A 75 -7.80 -5.69 3.19
N ASN A 76 -9.00 -6.28 3.21
CA ASN A 76 -9.94 -6.16 4.33
C ASN A 76 -9.37 -6.72 5.64
N THR A 77 -8.77 -7.92 5.62
CA THR A 77 -8.12 -8.50 6.80
C THR A 77 -7.04 -7.57 7.36
N ARG A 78 -6.26 -6.91 6.50
CA ARG A 78 -5.23 -5.96 6.93
C ARG A 78 -5.81 -4.67 7.48
N CYS A 79 -6.88 -4.15 6.88
CA CYS A 79 -7.60 -3.01 7.44
C CYS A 79 -8.18 -3.33 8.82
N MET A 80 -8.47 -4.60 9.14
CA MET A 80 -9.02 -5.03 10.43
C MET A 80 -7.97 -5.48 11.46
N GLY A 81 -6.81 -5.99 11.02
CA GLY A 81 -5.76 -6.53 11.88
C GLY A 81 -4.83 -5.47 12.46
N ASP A 82 -4.04 -5.84 13.46
CA ASP A 82 -3.07 -4.93 14.09
C ASP A 82 -1.86 -4.64 13.18
N LEU A 83 -1.28 -3.45 13.33
CA LEU A 83 0.00 -3.13 12.70
C LEU A 83 1.15 -3.88 13.38
N GLY A 84 2.06 -4.42 12.58
CA GLY A 84 3.28 -5.06 13.09
C GLY A 84 4.24 -4.03 13.70
N ALA A 85 5.02 -4.45 14.69
CA ALA A 85 6.09 -3.63 15.25
C ALA A 85 7.37 -3.74 14.41
N ASP A 86 8.00 -2.62 14.11
CA ASP A 86 9.37 -2.59 13.58
C ASP A 86 10.36 -2.55 14.76
N PRO A 87 11.49 -3.27 14.69
CA PRO A 87 12.56 -3.11 15.69
C PRO A 87 13.20 -1.71 15.70
N ALA A 88 13.16 -0.96 14.59
CA ALA A 88 13.66 0.40 14.51
C ALA A 88 12.70 1.42 15.16
N THR A 89 13.27 2.47 15.74
CA THR A 89 12.53 3.66 16.18
C THR A 89 12.57 4.75 15.10
N LEU A 90 11.69 5.75 15.19
CA LEU A 90 11.73 6.83 14.20
C LEU A 90 13.04 7.61 14.30
N SER A 91 13.49 7.94 15.52
CA SER A 91 14.78 8.62 15.70
C SER A 91 15.94 7.83 15.09
N GLY A 92 15.95 6.51 15.24
CA GLY A 92 16.97 5.66 14.61
C GLY A 92 16.92 5.72 13.08
N LEU A 93 15.72 5.80 12.48
CA LEU A 93 15.58 5.97 11.03
C LEU A 93 16.08 7.34 10.58
N LEU A 94 15.68 8.43 11.24
CA LEU A 94 16.07 9.80 10.85
C LEU A 94 17.58 10.02 10.92
N GLN A 95 18.27 9.42 11.89
CA GLN A 95 19.73 9.48 11.98
C GLN A 95 20.44 8.72 10.85
N SER A 96 19.80 7.68 10.31
CA SER A 96 20.41 6.78 9.32
C SER A 96 20.13 7.17 7.87
N GLN A 97 19.01 7.86 7.61
CA GLN A 97 18.55 8.15 6.26
C GLN A 97 17.54 9.30 6.23
N ALA A 98 17.44 9.96 5.07
CA ALA A 98 16.44 10.99 4.83
C ALA A 98 15.05 10.34 4.67
N VAL A 99 14.20 10.47 5.69
CA VAL A 99 12.83 9.96 5.67
C VAL A 99 11.90 11.06 5.16
N ALA A 100 10.86 10.70 4.43
CA ALA A 100 9.81 11.64 4.05
C ALA A 100 8.46 11.25 4.66
N GLU A 101 7.69 12.20 5.14
CA GLU A 101 6.30 12.01 5.54
C GLU A 101 5.36 12.25 4.36
N LEU A 102 4.38 11.36 4.21
CA LEU A 102 3.23 11.56 3.33
C LEU A 102 2.13 12.18 4.18
N LEU A 103 1.79 13.44 3.90
CA LEU A 103 0.78 14.16 4.65
C LEU A 103 -0.60 13.68 4.27
N SER A 104 -1.46 13.50 5.28
CA SER A 104 -2.84 13.16 5.03
C SER A 104 -3.62 14.34 4.48
N THR A 105 -4.46 14.06 3.49
CA THR A 105 -5.32 15.05 2.84
C THR A 105 -6.68 14.46 2.50
N ALA A 106 -7.60 15.29 2.01
CA ALA A 106 -8.88 14.83 1.47
C ALA A 106 -8.72 13.91 0.23
N VAL A 107 -7.55 13.88 -0.42
CA VAL A 107 -7.24 12.96 -1.53
C VAL A 107 -7.18 11.50 -1.05
N ASP A 108 -6.91 11.28 0.24
CA ASP A 108 -6.76 9.93 0.80
C ASP A 108 -8.05 9.09 0.65
N GLU A 109 -9.23 9.71 0.78
CA GLU A 109 -10.52 9.04 0.60
C GLU A 109 -10.71 8.58 -0.86
N GLN A 110 -10.27 9.39 -1.81
CA GLN A 110 -10.32 9.05 -3.24
C GLN A 110 -9.35 7.91 -3.56
N ILE A 111 -8.16 7.92 -2.94
CA ILE A 111 -7.18 6.83 -3.04
C ILE A 111 -7.77 5.53 -2.48
N VAL A 112 -8.45 5.57 -1.33
CA VAL A 112 -9.12 4.40 -0.74
C VAL A 112 -10.14 3.80 -1.70
N GLN A 113 -11.04 4.63 -2.24
CA GLN A 113 -12.09 4.17 -3.17
C GLN A 113 -11.50 3.60 -4.46
N ALA A 114 -10.51 4.29 -5.03
CA ALA A 114 -9.81 3.85 -6.23
C ALA A 114 -9.06 2.53 -6.01
N THR A 115 -8.46 2.34 -4.83
CA THR A 115 -7.77 1.11 -4.45
C THR A 115 -8.74 -0.06 -4.33
N GLN A 116 -9.85 0.12 -3.62
CA GLN A 116 -10.89 -0.91 -3.47
C GLN A 116 -11.48 -1.33 -4.81
N THR A 117 -11.71 -0.37 -5.71
CA THR A 117 -12.17 -0.62 -7.08
C THR A 117 -11.16 -1.45 -7.86
N LEU A 118 -9.88 -1.08 -7.82
CA LEU A 118 -8.81 -1.80 -8.50
C LEU A 118 -8.70 -3.25 -7.98
N VAL A 119 -8.73 -3.45 -6.67
CA VAL A 119 -8.65 -4.79 -6.08
C VAL A 119 -9.81 -5.66 -6.55
N THR A 120 -11.03 -5.12 -6.54
CA THR A 120 -12.23 -5.84 -7.03
C THR A 120 -12.08 -6.27 -8.49
N LEU A 121 -11.56 -5.40 -9.36
CA LEU A 121 -11.32 -5.73 -10.77
C LEU A 121 -10.28 -6.85 -10.95
N LEU A 122 -9.26 -6.89 -10.08
CA LEU A 122 -8.24 -7.94 -10.09
C LEU A 122 -8.78 -9.28 -9.56
N ASP A 123 -9.64 -9.25 -8.54
CA ASP A 123 -10.34 -10.41 -8.02
C ASP A 123 -11.24 -11.04 -9.09
N ASP A 124 -12.06 -10.21 -9.75
CA ASP A 124 -12.99 -10.65 -10.80
C ASP A 124 -12.24 -11.32 -11.97
N ARG A 125 -11.12 -10.72 -12.38
CA ARG A 125 -10.25 -11.31 -13.41
C ARG A 125 -9.72 -12.68 -12.97
N SER A 126 -9.26 -12.78 -11.72
CA SER A 126 -8.73 -14.02 -11.15
C SER A 126 -9.81 -15.11 -11.06
N ALA A 127 -11.05 -14.74 -10.73
CA ALA A 127 -12.20 -15.63 -10.72
C ALA A 127 -12.58 -16.11 -12.13
N GLN A 128 -12.57 -15.22 -13.13
CA GLN A 128 -12.81 -15.56 -14.53
C GLN A 128 -11.74 -16.50 -15.09
N ALA A 129 -10.47 -16.30 -14.74
CA ALA A 129 -9.36 -17.18 -15.15
C ALA A 129 -9.48 -18.59 -14.54
N LYS A 130 -10.05 -18.71 -13.32
CA LYS A 130 -10.29 -19.98 -12.63
C LYS A 130 -11.61 -20.66 -13.01
N ALA A 131 -12.50 -19.97 -13.73
CA ALA A 131 -13.79 -20.54 -14.12
C ALA A 131 -13.56 -21.78 -15.00
N PRO A 132 -14.20 -22.93 -14.71
CA PRO A 132 -14.01 -24.13 -15.50
C PRO A 132 -14.44 -23.84 -16.94
N ALA A 133 -13.51 -23.95 -17.89
CA ALA A 133 -13.84 -23.98 -19.30
C ALA A 133 -14.93 -25.04 -19.46
N LYS A 134 -16.09 -24.67 -20.02
CA LYS A 134 -17.21 -25.57 -20.25
C LYS A 134 -16.70 -26.76 -21.06
N SER A 135 -16.38 -27.85 -20.38
CA SER A 135 -15.84 -29.07 -20.97
C SER A 135 -16.92 -29.66 -21.86
N ARG A 136 -16.82 -29.38 -23.15
CA ARG A 136 -17.30 -30.27 -24.18
C ARG A 136 -16.04 -30.92 -24.75
N PHE A 137 -15.88 -32.21 -24.45
CA PHE A 137 -14.96 -33.18 -25.05
C PHE A 137 -13.71 -33.63 -24.26
N TRP A 138 -13.54 -34.95 -24.30
CA TRP A 138 -12.67 -35.85 -23.54
C TRP A 138 -11.18 -35.84 -23.95
N PHE A 139 -10.56 -34.67 -24.11
CA PHE A 139 -9.12 -34.63 -24.42
C PHE A 139 -8.27 -34.33 -23.18
N ARG A 140 -7.54 -35.35 -22.74
CA ARG A 140 -6.44 -35.28 -21.77
C ARG A 140 -5.26 -34.55 -22.43
N GLY A 141 -5.32 -33.22 -22.43
CA GLY A 141 -4.28 -32.33 -22.94
C GLY A 141 -3.58 -31.61 -21.79
N ARG A 142 -2.31 -31.99 -21.57
CA ARG A 142 -1.21 -31.25 -20.93
C ARG A 142 -1.58 -29.91 -20.25
N ALA A 143 -1.47 -29.87 -18.93
CA ALA A 143 -1.56 -28.65 -18.13
C ALA A 143 -0.63 -27.57 -18.70
N ALA A 144 -1.20 -26.40 -19.00
CA ALA A 144 -0.46 -25.23 -19.43
C ALA A 144 0.47 -24.77 -18.28
N SER A 145 1.77 -24.75 -18.58
CA SER A 145 2.82 -24.08 -17.80
C SER A 145 2.66 -22.55 -17.84
N PRO A 146 3.35 -21.83 -16.95
CA PRO A 146 2.79 -20.76 -16.15
C PRO A 146 2.40 -19.53 -16.96
N GLU A 147 1.27 -18.97 -16.56
CA GLU A 147 0.79 -17.60 -16.71
C GLU A 147 1.87 -16.59 -17.15
N GLU A 148 2.15 -16.57 -18.45
CA GLU A 148 2.79 -15.43 -19.11
C GLU A 148 1.83 -14.27 -18.87
N ALA A 149 2.22 -13.35 -17.99
CA ALA A 149 1.35 -12.37 -17.35
C ALA A 149 0.51 -11.62 -18.38
N ALA A 150 -0.70 -12.10 -18.63
CA ALA A 150 -1.57 -11.49 -19.61
C ALA A 150 -1.77 -10.01 -19.21
N PRO A 151 -1.81 -9.09 -20.18
CA PRO A 151 -1.90 -7.67 -19.90
C PRO A 151 -3.09 -7.36 -18.99
N LEU A 152 -2.96 -6.31 -18.16
CA LEU A 152 -4.05 -5.85 -17.32
C LEU A 152 -5.28 -5.50 -18.18
N PRO A 153 -6.51 -5.81 -17.70
CA PRO A 153 -7.71 -5.42 -18.42
C PRO A 153 -7.78 -3.89 -18.49
N PRO A 154 -8.34 -3.30 -19.57
CA PRO A 154 -8.35 -1.84 -19.76
C PRO A 154 -8.84 -1.05 -18.55
N ARG A 155 -9.89 -1.55 -17.88
CA ARG A 155 -10.44 -0.94 -16.66
C ARG A 155 -9.46 -0.92 -15.49
N ALA A 156 -8.64 -1.96 -15.31
CA ALA A 156 -7.62 -1.97 -14.26
C ALA A 156 -6.46 -1.01 -14.59
N THR A 157 -6.09 -0.92 -15.86
CA THR A 157 -5.08 0.04 -16.34
C THR A 157 -5.55 1.49 -16.15
N GLU A 158 -6.81 1.78 -16.48
CA GLU A 158 -7.45 3.08 -16.22
C GLU A 158 -7.44 3.42 -14.73
N GLN A 159 -7.81 2.45 -13.87
CA GLN A 159 -7.83 2.66 -12.43
C GLN A 159 -6.43 2.89 -11.83
N LEU A 160 -5.40 2.23 -12.37
CA LEU A 160 -4.00 2.49 -12.01
C LEU A 160 -3.55 3.89 -12.44
N ALA A 161 -3.98 4.36 -13.61
CA ALA A 161 -3.68 5.72 -14.05
C ALA A 161 -4.34 6.77 -13.13
N ILE A 162 -5.59 6.53 -12.70
CA ILE A 162 -6.27 7.37 -11.70
C ILE A 162 -5.48 7.39 -10.38
N LEU A 163 -5.09 6.21 -9.87
CA LEU A 163 -4.29 6.12 -8.65
C LEU A 163 -2.96 6.85 -8.77
N ARG A 164 -2.27 6.74 -9.91
CA ARG A 164 -1.02 7.48 -10.15
C ARG A 164 -1.24 8.98 -10.09
N GLY A 165 -2.33 9.49 -10.68
CA GLY A 165 -2.71 10.89 -10.61
C GLY A 165 -2.92 11.34 -9.16
N LEU A 166 -3.77 10.63 -8.41
CA LEU A 166 -4.07 10.94 -7.01
C LEU A 166 -2.80 10.91 -6.12
N LEU A 167 -1.94 9.90 -6.29
CA LEU A 167 -0.69 9.79 -5.54
C LEU A 167 0.29 10.93 -5.85
N SER A 168 0.25 11.49 -7.06
CA SER A 168 1.09 12.63 -7.42
C SER A 168 0.68 13.91 -6.70
N GLU A 169 -0.57 14.00 -6.24
CA GLU A 169 -1.12 15.12 -5.48
C GLU A 169 -0.87 15.01 -3.98
N VAL A 170 -0.52 13.82 -3.46
CA VAL A 170 -0.21 13.62 -2.05
C VAL A 170 1.00 14.48 -1.65
N PRO A 171 0.86 15.40 -0.66
CA PRO A 171 1.97 16.22 -0.21
C PRO A 171 3.02 15.35 0.48
N VAL A 172 4.29 15.63 0.20
CA VAL A 172 5.43 14.93 0.79
C VAL A 172 6.34 15.96 1.42
N VAL A 173 6.71 15.75 2.68
CA VAL A 173 7.63 16.62 3.42
C VAL A 173 8.79 15.78 3.92
N THR A 174 10.03 16.21 3.67
CA THR A 174 11.20 15.56 4.25
C THR A 174 11.19 15.78 5.76
N LEU A 175 11.31 14.70 6.53
CA LEU A 175 11.45 14.77 7.97
C LEU A 175 12.92 15.04 8.32
N GLU A 176 13.13 16.04 9.16
CA GLU A 176 14.40 16.36 9.78
C GLU A 176 14.29 16.09 11.29
N ASP A 177 15.42 15.87 11.98
CA ASP A 177 15.48 15.53 13.41
C ASP A 177 14.69 16.50 14.32
N VAL A 178 14.46 17.74 13.87
CA VAL A 178 13.76 18.81 14.60
C VAL A 178 12.25 18.84 14.33
N ALA A 179 11.75 18.19 13.28
CA ALA A 179 10.36 18.31 12.81
C ALA A 179 9.35 17.39 13.56
N LEU A 180 9.72 16.93 14.76
CA LEU A 180 8.99 15.94 15.54
C LEU A 180 8.47 16.54 16.86
N ASP A 181 7.72 17.63 16.78
CA ASP A 181 6.90 18.07 17.90
C ASP A 181 5.70 17.09 18.01
N TRP A 182 5.91 16.01 18.76
CA TRP A 182 4.90 14.98 19.03
C TRP A 182 3.79 15.43 19.98
N ASP A 183 3.85 16.68 20.44
CA ASP A 183 2.94 17.27 21.43
C ASP A 183 1.47 17.32 20.97
N ASP A 184 1.19 17.13 19.68
CA ASP A 184 -0.18 17.09 19.13
C ASP A 184 -0.83 15.70 19.18
N VAL A 185 -0.12 14.64 19.55
CA VAL A 185 -0.68 13.27 19.65
C VAL A 185 -0.59 12.79 21.10
N SER A 186 -1.50 13.27 21.95
CA SER A 186 -1.66 12.76 23.30
C SER A 186 -1.90 11.24 23.25
N ILE A 187 -0.95 10.47 23.80
CA ILE A 187 -1.05 9.01 23.95
C ILE A 187 -2.12 8.66 25.03
N ASP A 188 -2.58 9.65 25.79
CA ASP A 188 -3.52 9.54 26.90
C ASP A 188 -5.00 9.69 26.51
N ALA A 189 -5.42 9.03 25.43
CA ALA A 189 -6.83 8.85 25.13
C ALA A 189 -7.16 7.35 25.06
N THR A 190 -7.24 6.73 26.24
CA THR A 190 -7.98 5.48 26.41
C THR A 190 -9.02 5.70 27.51
N PRO A 191 -10.32 5.44 27.29
CA PRO A 191 -11.27 5.31 28.39
C PRO A 191 -10.99 4.07 29.23
#